data_AF-A0A7S1S6A0-F1
#
_entry.id   AF-A0A7S1S6A0-F1
#
_cell.length_a   1.000
_cell.length_b   1.000
_cell.length_c   1.000
_cell.angle_alpha   90.00
_cell.angle_beta   90.00
_cell.angle_gamma   90.00
#
_symmetry.space_group_name_H-M   'P 1'
#
loop_
_entity.id
_entity.type
_entity.pdbx_description
1 polymer ?
#
loop_
_entity_poly.entity_id
_entity_poly.type
_entity_poly.pdbx_seq_one_letter_code
_entity_poly.pdbx_strand_id
1 'polypeptide(L)'
;GGAVPPLPQMPPTISPAVVPPTQRECVEVRIVKMLLENYLGIVKKNVVDSVPKTVMHFMVNSLKDVIQSECVARLYKEESFGTLMQEAPDIQGQRVRCTARLLALNRVVEVTQLLRDYSSDSL
;
A
#
# COMPACT_ATOMS: atom_id res chain seq x y z
N GLY A 1 54.36 -4.68 -4.53
CA GLY A 1 53.86 -5.61 -5.55
C GLY A 1 53.80 -7.00 -4.94
N GLY A 2 52.61 -7.57 -4.83
CA GLY A 2 52.40 -8.94 -4.38
C GLY A 2 51.18 -9.48 -5.11
N ALA A 3 51.40 -10.22 -6.18
CA ALA A 3 50.33 -10.80 -6.99
C ALA A 3 49.74 -11.99 -6.23
N VAL A 4 48.47 -11.89 -5.84
CA VAL A 4 47.71 -13.00 -5.27
C VAL A 4 47.52 -14.04 -6.38
N PRO A 5 47.94 -15.30 -6.18
CA PRO A 5 47.77 -16.33 -7.18
C PRO A 5 46.27 -16.55 -7.46
N PRO A 6 45.87 -16.71 -8.72
CA PRO A 6 44.47 -16.95 -9.08
C PRO A 6 43.96 -18.24 -8.46
N LEU A 7 42.72 -18.21 -7.97
CA LEU A 7 42.10 -19.33 -7.30
C LEU A 7 42.05 -20.55 -8.24
N PRO A 8 42.26 -21.78 -7.71
CA PRO A 8 42.11 -23.01 -8.49
C PRO A 8 40.71 -23.04 -9.12
N GLN A 9 40.66 -23.22 -10.44
CA GLN A 9 39.40 -23.23 -11.16
C GLN A 9 38.69 -24.57 -10.94
N MET A 10 37.38 -24.50 -10.69
CA MET A 10 36.59 -25.69 -10.42
C MET A 10 36.57 -26.60 -11.67
N PRO A 11 36.85 -27.90 -11.56
CA PRO A 11 36.91 -28.78 -12.71
C PRO A 11 35.54 -28.83 -13.44
N PRO A 12 35.53 -28.82 -14.79
CA PRO A 12 34.33 -28.74 -15.61
C PRO A 12 33.45 -30.00 -15.57
N THR A 13 33.95 -31.10 -15.00
CA THR A 13 33.20 -32.35 -14.85
C THR A 13 33.47 -32.92 -13.46
N ILE A 14 32.42 -33.00 -12.64
CA ILE A 14 32.44 -33.64 -11.33
C ILE A 14 32.28 -35.14 -11.56
N SER A 15 33.39 -35.82 -11.87
CA SER A 15 33.41 -37.27 -11.95
C SER A 15 33.23 -37.85 -10.54
N PRO A 16 32.36 -38.87 -10.32
CA PRO A 16 32.32 -39.56 -9.04
C PRO A 16 33.72 -40.12 -8.73
N ALA A 17 34.20 -39.91 -7.52
CA ALA A 17 35.54 -40.32 -7.11
C ALA A 17 35.73 -41.83 -7.38
N VAL A 18 36.78 -42.16 -8.14
CA VAL A 18 37.13 -43.56 -8.49
C VAL A 18 37.58 -44.36 -7.26
N VAL A 19 38.08 -43.66 -6.23
CA VAL A 19 38.53 -44.24 -4.96
C VAL A 19 37.52 -43.84 -3.87
N PRO A 20 37.04 -44.79 -3.05
CA PRO A 20 36.16 -44.46 -1.94
C PRO A 20 36.89 -43.51 -0.97
N PRO A 21 36.21 -42.46 -0.48
CA PRO A 21 36.82 -41.48 0.40
C PRO A 21 37.31 -42.15 1.68
N THR A 22 38.48 -41.75 2.14
CA THR A 22 39.02 -42.18 3.42
C THR A 22 38.11 -41.71 4.57
N GLN A 23 38.15 -42.41 5.70
CA GLN A 23 37.36 -42.03 6.89
C GLN A 23 37.66 -40.58 7.31
N ARG A 24 38.90 -40.13 7.13
CA ARG A 24 39.33 -38.75 7.39
C ARG A 24 38.64 -37.75 6.46
N GLU A 25 38.66 -37.98 5.15
CA GLU A 25 37.99 -37.11 4.17
C GLU A 25 36.47 -37.07 4.42
N CYS A 26 35.86 -38.20 4.80
CA CYS A 26 34.45 -38.26 5.19
C CYS A 26 34.13 -37.33 6.39
N VAL A 27 35.02 -37.31 7.40
CA VAL A 27 34.87 -36.45 8.58
C VAL A 27 35.08 -34.98 8.22
N GLU A 28 36.11 -34.67 7.42
CA GLU A 28 36.40 -33.31 6.97
C GLU A 28 35.24 -32.73 6.14
N VAL A 29 34.69 -33.49 5.20
CA VAL A 29 33.50 -33.10 4.41
C VAL A 29 32.29 -32.89 5.31
N ARG A 30 32.10 -33.71 6.35
CA ARG A 30 31.01 -33.54 7.31
C ARG A 30 31.15 -32.23 8.09
N ILE A 31 32.35 -31.91 8.56
CA ILE A 31 32.62 -30.66 9.27
C ILE A 31 32.33 -29.45 8.37
N VAL A 32 32.80 -29.48 7.12
CA VAL A 32 32.54 -28.40 6.16
C VAL A 32 31.04 -28.22 5.92
N LYS A 33 30.28 -29.30 5.77
CA LYS A 33 28.81 -29.24 5.65
C LYS A 33 28.15 -28.61 6.88
N MET A 34 28.54 -29.03 8.08
CA MET A 34 28.00 -28.46 9.32
C MET A 34 28.30 -26.96 9.47
N LEU A 35 29.51 -26.53 9.12
CA LEU A 35 29.90 -25.12 9.14
C LEU A 35 29.09 -24.30 8.13
N LEU A 36 28.88 -24.83 6.93
CA LEU A 36 28.08 -24.18 5.89
C LEU A 36 26.62 -24.05 6.31
N GLU A 37 26.04 -25.11 6.88
CA GLU A 37 24.67 -25.08 7.41
C GLU A 37 24.52 -24.04 8.52
N ASN A 38 25.48 -23.96 9.44
CA ASN A 38 25.46 -22.96 10.50
C ASN A 38 25.58 -21.52 9.94
N TYR A 39 26.52 -21.28 9.03
CA TYR A 39 26.69 -19.97 8.39
C TYR A 39 25.43 -19.54 7.63
N LEU A 40 24.90 -20.42 6.78
CA LEU A 40 23.68 -20.13 6.01
C LEU A 40 22.46 -19.98 6.94
N GLY A 41 22.42 -20.67 8.08
CA GLY A 41 21.40 -20.46 9.11
C GLY A 41 21.42 -19.04 9.68
N ILE A 42 22.59 -18.49 9.98
CA ILE A 42 22.75 -17.11 10.45
C ILE A 42 22.37 -16.12 9.35
N VAL A 43 22.86 -16.32 8.12
CA VAL A 43 22.54 -15.44 6.99
C VAL A 43 21.03 -15.40 6.72
N LYS A 44 20.36 -16.56 6.73
CA LYS A 44 18.89 -16.61 6.56
C LYS A 44 18.16 -15.82 7.63
N LYS A 45 18.55 -15.93 8.91
CA LYS A 45 17.97 -15.13 10.00
C LYS A 45 18.15 -13.63 9.76
N ASN A 46 19.34 -13.22 9.33
CA ASN A 46 19.63 -11.82 9.05
C ASN A 46 18.80 -11.28 7.88
N VAL A 47 18.63 -12.07 6.80
CA VAL A 47 17.84 -11.66 5.64
C VAL A 47 16.35 -11.55 5.98
N VAL A 48 15.80 -12.48 6.76
CA VAL A 48 14.40 -12.45 7.20
C VAL A 48 14.09 -11.19 8.02
N ASP A 49 15.06 -10.68 8.75
CA ASP A 49 14.90 -9.47 9.56
C ASP A 49 15.24 -8.17 8.78
N SER A 50 16.26 -8.20 7.92
CA SER A 50 16.70 -7.00 7.19
C SER A 50 15.72 -6.60 6.09
N VAL A 51 15.17 -7.56 5.34
CA VAL A 51 14.30 -7.27 4.19
C VAL A 51 13.03 -6.51 4.61
N PRO A 52 12.26 -6.95 5.63
CA PRO A 52 11.10 -6.18 6.08
C PRO A 52 11.48 -4.79 6.60
N LYS A 53 12.63 -4.63 7.27
CA LYS A 53 13.11 -3.31 7.74
C LYS A 53 13.43 -2.39 6.58
N THR A 54 14.09 -2.90 5.54
CA THR A 54 14.38 -2.15 4.32
C THR A 54 13.09 -1.71 3.62
N VAL A 55 12.12 -2.63 3.43
CA VAL A 55 10.82 -2.29 2.80
C VAL A 55 10.06 -1.26 3.64
N MET A 56 10.03 -1.44 4.96
CA MET A 56 9.37 -0.51 5.86
C MET A 56 9.98 0.89 5.76
N HIS A 57 11.30 0.98 5.81
CA HIS A 57 11.99 2.27 5.82
C HIS A 57 11.92 3.00 4.48
N PHE A 58 12.24 2.32 3.38
CA PHE A 58 12.35 2.96 2.06
C PHE A 58 11.02 3.11 1.33
N MET A 59 10.04 2.23 1.59
CA MET A 59 8.77 2.26 0.89
C MET A 59 7.66 2.75 1.79
N VAL A 60 7.38 2.05 2.89
CA VAL A 60 6.18 2.31 3.68
C VAL A 60 6.24 3.67 4.38
N ASN A 61 7.34 3.95 5.08
CA ASN A 61 7.50 5.22 5.79
C ASN A 61 7.60 6.40 4.82
N SER A 62 8.38 6.26 3.74
CA SER A 62 8.47 7.30 2.72
C SER A 62 7.11 7.60 2.05
N LEU A 63 6.32 6.57 1.72
CA LEU A 63 4.98 6.77 1.18
C LEU A 63 4.04 7.41 2.19
N LYS A 64 4.10 7.02 3.46
CA LYS A 64 3.29 7.61 4.53
C LYS A 64 3.51 9.13 4.64
N ASP A 65 4.75 9.58 4.52
CA ASP A 65 5.07 11.00 4.64
C ASP A 65 4.71 11.78 3.37
N VAL A 66 4.86 11.17 2.20
CA VAL A 66 4.59 11.82 0.90
C VAL A 66 3.11 11.83 0.53
N ILE A 67 2.33 10.84 0.94
CA ILE A 67 0.95 10.68 0.45
C ILE A 67 0.07 11.90 0.79
N GLN A 68 0.29 12.55 1.93
CA GLN A 68 -0.51 13.71 2.34
C GLN A 68 -0.28 14.90 1.42
N SER A 69 0.99 15.26 1.17
CA SER A 69 1.34 16.39 0.30
C SER A 69 1.00 16.11 -1.16
N GLU A 70 1.28 14.90 -1.64
CA GLU A 70 1.00 14.50 -3.02
C GLU A 70 -0.51 14.41 -3.28
N CYS A 71 -1.30 13.91 -2.32
CA CYS A 71 -2.76 13.85 -2.44
C CYS A 71 -3.36 15.26 -2.56
N VAL A 72 -2.92 16.20 -1.72
CA VAL A 72 -3.35 17.61 -1.81
C VAL A 72 -2.94 18.20 -3.15
N ALA A 73 -1.70 18.03 -3.59
CA ALA A 73 -1.22 18.57 -4.86
C ALA A 73 -1.97 17.99 -6.07
N ARG A 74 -2.42 16.72 -6.01
CA ARG A 74 -3.14 16.06 -7.09
C ARG A 74 -4.63 16.38 -7.11
N LEU A 75 -5.29 16.40 -5.95
CA LEU A 75 -6.73 16.63 -5.85
C LEU A 75 -7.09 18.12 -5.89
N TYR A 76 -6.20 19.00 -5.46
CA TYR A 76 -6.44 20.44 -5.41
C TYR A 76 -6.04 21.14 -6.71
N LYS A 77 -6.60 20.66 -7.82
CA LYS A 77 -6.42 21.24 -9.15
C LYS A 77 -7.76 21.75 -9.67
N GLU A 78 -7.85 23.05 -9.92
CA GLU A 78 -9.10 23.71 -10.35
C GLU A 78 -9.73 23.06 -11.59
N GLU A 79 -8.90 22.64 -12.53
CA GLU A 79 -9.29 21.89 -13.73
C GLU A 79 -10.04 20.57 -13.44
N SER A 80 -9.79 19.96 -12.28
CA SER A 80 -10.36 18.66 -11.90
C SER A 80 -11.61 18.77 -11.01
N PHE A 81 -11.86 19.93 -10.38
CA PHE A 81 -12.98 20.11 -9.45
C PHE A 81 -14.34 19.88 -10.11
N GLY A 82 -14.50 20.29 -11.38
CA GLY A 82 -15.74 20.10 -12.12
C GLY A 82 -16.17 18.64 -12.27
N THR A 83 -15.23 17.68 -12.18
CA THR A 83 -15.54 16.24 -12.19
C THR A 83 -15.48 15.64 -10.79
N LEU A 84 -14.45 15.99 -10.01
CA LEU A 84 -14.21 15.40 -8.69
C LEU A 84 -15.26 15.79 -7.64
N MET A 85 -15.87 16.97 -7.78
CA MET A 85 -16.91 17.48 -6.87
C MET A 85 -18.33 17.29 -7.41
N GLN A 86 -18.54 16.43 -8.41
CA GLN A 86 -19.90 16.09 -8.84
C GLN A 86 -20.61 15.26 -7.78
N GLU A 87 -21.86 15.63 -7.50
CA GLU A 87 -22.73 14.82 -6.67
C GLU A 87 -22.99 13.47 -7.34
N ALA A 88 -23.06 12.41 -6.53
CA ALA A 88 -23.54 11.12 -7.01
C ALA A 88 -25.03 11.23 -7.43
N PRO A 89 -25.47 10.49 -8.46
CA PRO A 89 -26.79 10.67 -9.07
C PRO A 89 -27.96 10.39 -8.10
N ASP A 90 -27.74 9.48 -7.15
CA ASP A 90 -28.67 9.16 -6.07
C ASP A 90 -28.82 10.31 -5.07
N ILE A 91 -27.71 10.93 -4.67
CA ILE A 91 -27.70 12.11 -3.78
C ILE A 91 -28.37 13.30 -4.49
N GLN A 92 -28.04 13.53 -5.76
CA GLN A 92 -28.66 14.57 -6.57
C GLN A 92 -30.19 14.38 -6.66
N GLY A 93 -30.63 13.14 -6.92
CA GLY A 93 -32.05 12.79 -6.94
C GLY A 93 -32.73 13.05 -5.59
N GLN A 94 -32.07 12.70 -4.49
CA GLN A 94 -32.58 12.95 -3.15
C GLN A 94 -32.68 14.45 -2.84
N ARG A 95 -31.68 15.25 -3.24
CA ARG A 95 -31.69 16.71 -3.11
C ARG A 95 -32.89 17.30 -3.83
N VAL A 96 -33.09 16.95 -5.09
CA VAL A 96 -34.22 17.44 -5.91
C VAL A 96 -35.56 17.10 -5.25
N ARG A 97 -35.73 15.87 -4.74
CA ARG A 97 -36.95 15.44 -4.04
C ARG A 97 -37.19 16.25 -2.75
N CYS A 98 -36.15 16.45 -1.94
CA CYS A 98 -36.25 17.25 -0.71
C CYS A 98 -36.59 18.71 -1.03
N THR A 99 -35.96 19.32 -2.03
CA THR A 99 -36.26 20.70 -2.45
C THR A 99 -37.70 20.83 -2.95
N ALA A 100 -38.17 19.89 -3.78
CA ALA A 100 -39.55 19.89 -4.25
C ALA A 100 -40.56 19.78 -3.09
N ARG A 101 -40.27 18.93 -2.09
CA ARG A 101 -41.10 18.81 -0.89
C ARG A 101 -41.11 20.09 -0.06
N LEU A 102 -39.95 20.73 0.13
CA LEU A 102 -39.86 22.00 0.87
C LEU A 102 -40.63 23.12 0.18
N LEU A 103 -40.54 23.24 -1.15
CA LEU A 103 -41.30 24.22 -1.91
C LEU A 103 -42.82 24.01 -1.78
N ALA A 104 -43.26 22.75 -1.85
CA ALA A 104 -44.67 22.42 -1.65
C ALA A 104 -45.15 22.81 -0.24
N LEU A 105 -44.37 22.51 0.79
CA LEU A 105 -44.70 22.87 2.18
C LEU A 105 -44.74 24.39 2.39
N ASN A 106 -43.77 25.14 1.84
CA ASN A 106 -43.77 26.60 1.93
C ASN A 106 -45.02 27.22 1.28
N ARG A 107 -45.47 26.66 0.15
CA ARG A 107 -46.71 27.11 -0.50
C ARG A 107 -47.95 26.85 0.36
N VAL A 108 -48.01 25.73 1.06
CA VAL A 108 -49.11 25.45 2.02
C VAL A 108 -49.11 26.47 3.17
N VAL A 109 -47.93 26.80 3.69
CA VAL A 109 -47.77 27.80 4.75
C VAL A 109 -48.24 29.18 4.27
N GLU A 110 -47.82 29.60 3.08
CA GLU A 110 -48.21 30.88 2.47
C GLU A 110 -49.74 30.97 2.30
N VAL A 111 -50.38 29.94 1.74
CA VAL A 111 -51.84 29.90 1.59
C VAL A 111 -52.55 29.93 2.94
N THR A 112 -52.00 29.25 3.96
CA THR A 112 -52.57 29.25 5.31
C THR A 112 -52.51 30.63 5.96
N GLN A 113 -51.41 31.38 5.73
CA GLN A 113 -51.27 32.76 6.18
C GLN A 113 -52.31 33.67 5.51
N LEU A 114 -52.44 33.59 4.18
CA LEU A 114 -53.43 34.37 3.43
C LEU A 114 -54.87 34.13 3.91
N LEU A 115 -55.22 32.87 4.20
CA LEU A 115 -56.56 32.54 4.72
C LEU A 115 -56.80 33.11 6.11
N ARG A 116 -55.78 33.08 6.99
CA ARG A 116 -55.86 33.68 8.32
C ARG A 116 -56.11 35.19 8.22
N ASP A 117 -55.36 35.86 7.36
CA ASP A 117 -55.47 37.31 7.19
C ASP A 117 -56.88 37.68 6.66
N TYR A 118 -57.39 36.94 5.66
CA TYR A 118 -58.76 37.14 5.15
C TYR A 118 -59.84 36.92 6.23
N SER A 119 -59.69 35.89 7.08
CA SER A 119 -60.63 35.67 8.19
C SER A 119 -60.56 36.72 9.30
N SER A 120 -59.43 37.45 9.40
CA SER A 120 -59.25 38.54 10.37
C SER A 120 -59.91 39.84 9.89
N ASP A 121 -59.92 40.08 8.58
CA ASP A 121 -60.53 41.26 7.94
C ASP A 121 -62.06 41.10 7.72
N SER A 122 -62.59 39.88 7.85
CA SER A 122 -64.02 39.57 7.70
C SER A 122 -64.84 39.70 9.00
N LEU A 123 -64.22 40.16 10.10
CA LEU A 123 -64.84 40.41 11.41
C LEU A 123 -64.71 41.89 11.80
#